data_AF-A0A3D4IRE2-F1
#
_entry.id   AF-A0A3D4IRE2-F1
#
_cell.length_a   1.000
_cell.length_b   1.000
_cell.length_c   1.000
_cell.angle_alpha   90.00
_cell.angle_beta   90.00
_cell.angle_gamma   90.00
#
_symmetry.space_group_name_H-M   'P 1'
#
loop_
_entity.id
_entity.type
_entity.pdbx_description
1 polymer ?
#
loop_
_entity_poly.entity_id
_entity_poly.type
_entity_poly.pdbx_seq_one_letter_code
_entity_poly.pdbx_strand_id
1 'polypeptide(L)' 'LHHAVEKAASAGKQAIFAFAEGDEQRLMLLGLKRFTKLEPYNLKNARRKVADFVIDKGQYPF' A
#
# COMPACT_ATOMS: atom_id res chain seq x y z
N LEU A 1 -4.88 -2.62 4.30
CA LEU A 1 -4.02 -3.18 3.23
C LEU A 1 -3.32 -2.10 2.41
N HIS A 2 -4.05 -1.17 1.78
CA HIS A 2 -3.48 -0.12 0.90
C HIS A 2 -2.24 0.61 1.46
N HIS A 3 -2.34 1.16 2.67
CA HIS A 3 -1.23 1.88 3.29
C HIS A 3 0.01 1.01 3.56
N ALA A 4 -0.16 -0.29 3.85
CA ALA A 4 0.97 -1.19 4.09
C ALA A 4 1.71 -1.49 2.77
N VAL A 5 0.97 -1.68 1.69
CA VAL A 5 1.55 -1.94 0.36
C VAL A 5 2.26 -0.70 -0.18
N GLU A 6 1.72 0.50 0.03
CA GLU A 6 2.41 1.76 -0.34
C GLU A 6 3.73 1.92 0.41
N LYS A 7 3.76 1.60 1.72
CA LYS A 7 5.00 1.60 2.49
C LYS A 7 6.02 0.60 1.94
N ALA A 8 5.58 -0.63 1.64
CA ALA A 8 6.44 -1.64 1.05
C ALA A 8 6.99 -1.22 -0.32
N ALA A 9 6.16 -0.60 -1.16
CA ALA A 9 6.56 -0.08 -2.47
C ALA A 9 7.61 1.03 -2.32
N SER A 10 7.42 1.97 -1.39
CA SER A 10 8.37 3.05 -1.13
C SER A 10 9.71 2.52 -0.64
N ALA A 11 9.70 1.62 0.34
CA ALA A 11 10.91 1.00 0.89
C ALA A 11 11.66 0.19 -0.18
N GLY A 12 10.94 -0.61 -0.98
CA GLY A 12 11.54 -1.40 -2.06
C GLY A 12 12.19 -0.50 -3.13
N LYS A 13 11.57 0.64 -3.43
CA LYS A 13 12.13 1.61 -4.39
C LYS A 13 13.43 2.22 -3.87
N GLN A 14 13.47 2.62 -2.60
CA GLN A 14 14.67 3.14 -1.95
C GLN A 14 15.80 2.11 -1.94
N ALA A 15 15.49 0.85 -1.65
CA ALA A 15 16.47 -0.23 -1.71
C ALA A 15 17.06 -0.38 -3.12
N ILE A 16 16.22 -0.50 -4.15
CA ILE A 16 16.66 -0.66 -5.55
C ILE A 16 17.54 0.51 -6.01
N PHE A 17 17.23 1.74 -5.59
CA PHE A 17 18.05 2.91 -5.89
C PHE A 17 19.44 2.89 -5.23
N ALA A 18 19.61 2.16 -4.13
CA ALA A 18 20.87 2.11 -3.40
C ALA A 18 21.84 1.03 -3.91
N PHE A 19 21.36 -0.02 -4.60
CA PHE A 19 22.21 -1.15 -4.99
C PHE A 19 22.26 -1.47 -6.49
N ALA A 20 21.29 -1.00 -7.30
CA ALA A 20 21.23 -1.33 -8.72
C ALA A 20 21.26 -0.05 -9.58
N GLU A 21 21.94 -0.14 -10.73
CA GLU A 21 22.06 0.93 -11.71
C GLU A 21 21.70 0.45 -13.12
N GLY A 22 21.54 1.38 -14.06
CA GLY A 22 21.31 1.07 -15.47
C GLY A 22 20.04 0.25 -15.73
N ASP A 23 20.14 -0.77 -16.57
CA ASP A 23 19.00 -1.56 -17.02
C ASP A 23 18.49 -2.56 -15.97
N GLU A 24 19.36 -3.04 -15.08
CA GLU A 24 18.96 -3.90 -13.95
C GLU A 24 18.03 -3.15 -13.00
N GLN A 25 18.36 -1.88 -12.69
CA GLN A 25 17.51 -1.03 -11.88
C GLN A 25 16.11 -0.88 -12.49
N ARG A 26 16.03 -0.66 -13.79
CA ARG A 26 14.74 -0.50 -14.51
C ARG A 26 13.90 -1.77 -14.46
N LEU A 27 14.52 -2.94 -14.63
CA LEU A 27 13.86 -4.24 -14.52
C LEU A 27 13.31 -4.48 -13.11
N MET A 28 14.11 -4.19 -12.08
CA MET A 28 13.70 -4.35 -10.69
C MET A 28 12.54 -3.41 -10.32
N LEU A 29 12.57 -2.16 -10.77
CA LEU A 29 11.46 -1.21 -10.58
C LEU A 29 10.17 -1.68 -11.26
N LEU A 30 10.27 -2.28 -12.44
CA LEU A 30 9.12 -2.85 -13.14
C LEU A 30 8.52 -4.04 -12.38
N GLY A 31 9.38 -4.92 -11.85
CA GLY A 31 8.97 -6.02 -10.97
C GLY A 31 8.23 -5.52 -9.73
N LEU A 32 8.83 -4.55 -9.02
CA LEU A 32 8.23 -3.94 -7.83
C LEU A 32 6.85 -3.36 -8.12
N LYS A 33 6.69 -2.64 -9.25
CA LYS A 33 5.40 -2.06 -9.66
C LYS A 33 4.31 -3.12 -9.85
N ARG A 34 4.67 -4.31 -10.34
CA ARG A 34 3.71 -5.43 -10.52
C ARG A 34 3.30 -6.03 -9.18
N PHE A 35 4.26 -6.23 -8.28
CA PHE A 35 3.99 -6.84 -6.97
C PHE A 35 3.23 -5.92 -6.00
N THR A 36 3.36 -4.60 -6.14
CA THR A 36 2.65 -3.63 -5.30
C THR A 36 1.43 -3.02 -5.98
N LYS A 37 0.96 -3.60 -7.08
CA LYS A 37 -0.24 -3.13 -7.78
C LYS A 37 -1.46 -3.41 -6.92
N LEU A 38 -2.19 -2.35 -6.58
CA LEU A 38 -3.49 -2.44 -5.92
C LEU A 38 -4.54 -1.72 -6.75
N GLU A 39 -5.75 -2.28 -6.76
CA GLU A 39 -6.89 -1.63 -7.38
C GLU A 39 -7.27 -0.35 -6.60
N PRO A 40 -7.67 0.74 -7.29
CA PRO A 40 -8.13 1.93 -6.61
C PRO A 40 -9.33 1.62 -5.72
N TYR A 41 -9.26 2.04 -4.46
CA TYR A 41 -10.34 1.84 -3.51
C TYR A 41 -10.55 3.10 -2.66
N ASN A 42 -11.80 3.48 -2.47
CA ASN A 42 -12.14 4.67 -1.70
C ASN A 42 -12.00 4.41 -0.19
N LEU A 43 -10.79 4.62 0.31
CA LEU A 43 -10.42 4.45 1.72
C LEU A 43 -11.24 5.36 2.66
N LYS A 44 -11.67 6.54 2.21
CA LYS A 44 -12.50 7.45 3.01
C LYS A 44 -13.85 6.79 3.33
N ASN A 45 -14.52 6.25 2.31
CA ASN A 45 -15.80 5.58 2.49
C ASN A 45 -15.67 4.32 3.34
N ALA A 46 -14.61 3.54 3.14
CA ALA A 46 -14.36 2.34 3.93
C ALA A 46 -14.13 2.67 5.42
N ARG A 47 -13.32 3.69 5.72
CA ARG A 47 -13.09 4.15 7.10
C ARG A 47 -14.37 4.67 7.75
N ARG A 48 -15.21 5.39 7.01
CA ARG A 48 -16.52 5.86 7.51
C ARG A 48 -17.45 4.71 7.86
N LYS A 49 -17.59 3.70 6.98
CA LYS A 49 -18.40 2.50 7.28
C LYS A 49 -17.98 1.80 8.57
N VAL A 50 -16.67 1.67 8.80
CA VAL A 50 -16.16 1.09 10.06
C VAL A 50 -16.47 1.99 11.24
N ALA A 51 -16.29 3.31 11.11
CA ALA A 51 -16.62 4.27 12.16
C ALA A 51 -18.12 4.27 12.53
N ASP A 52 -19.00 4.25 11.53
CA ASP A 52 -20.46 4.20 11.74
C ASP A 52 -20.84 2.93 12.52
N PHE A 53 -20.24 1.78 12.18
CA PHE A 53 -20.43 0.52 12.89
C PHE A 53 -19.90 0.54 14.34
N VAL A 54 -18.76 1.19 14.58
CA VAL A 54 -18.19 1.36 15.93
C VAL A 54 -19.09 2.24 16.78
N ILE A 55 -19.59 3.35 16.21
CA ILE A 55 -20.45 4.31 16.90
C ILE A 55 -21.78 3.65 17.29
N ASP A 56 -22.39 2.89 16.37
CA ASP A 56 -23.64 2.17 16.61
C ASP A 56 -23.51 1.15 17.76
N LYS A 57 -22.37 0.44 17.82
CA LYS A 57 -22.14 -0.56 18.86
C LYS A 57 -21.55 -0.01 20.16
N GLY A 58 -21.01 1.21 20.16
CA GLY A 58 -20.35 1.83 21.31
C GLY A 58 -19.10 1.11 21.83
N GLN A 59 -18.56 0.17 21.07
CA GLN A 59 -17.43 -0.67 21.48
C GLN A 59 -16.54 -1.02 20.28
N TYR A 60 -15.32 -1.48 20.57
CA TYR A 60 -14.40 -1.92 19.52
C TYR A 60 -15.03 -3.08 18.73
N PRO A 61 -15.10 -3.00 17.40
CA PRO A 61 -15.91 -3.90 16.58
C PRO A 61 -15.29 -5.29 16.32
N PHE A 62 -14.19 -5.63 16.99
CA PHE A 62 -13.43 -6.87 16.83
C PHE A 62 -13.15 -7.51 18.18
#